data_AF-A0A945W4B2-F1
#
_entry.id   AF-A0A945W4B2-F1
#
_cell.length_a   1.000
_cell.length_b   1.000
_cell.length_c   1.000
_cell.angle_alpha   90.00
_cell.angle_beta   90.00
_cell.angle_gamma   90.00
#
_symmetry.space_group_name_H-M   'P 1'
#
loop_
_entity.id
_entity.type
_entity.pdbx_description
1 polymer ?
#
loop_
_entity_poly.entity_id
_entity_poly.type
_entity_poly.pdbx_seq_one_letter_code
_entity_poly.pdbx_strand_id
1 'polypeptide(L)'
;MGILSSVKGFFGRAGRFISAGLSQLFGLGFELTHRLPGLFGFFDYIFGWIGIRPKQKLYLRVVVLVEGSSPIVADLDAVYSIINEAKSIFLSQANVEIVPAVGSILSISPYPAPSAVLEVECGTDFWEDDFGEAGEFFRLHTVDMPLRSETGYGSPITAFIVKRIRGDGGLRRGCSMTFFEDYLLVSLPISPSRVLAHELAHTCGLSPIDSLHSSANNNLMNIDDLDGDKLTNYQAARLRNSPHVTYY
;
A
#
# COMPACT_ATOMS: atom_id res chain seq x y z
N MET A 1 -27.38 -34.47 -1.75
CA MET A 1 -26.64 -33.42 -2.49
C MET A 1 -25.85 -32.44 -1.61
N GLY A 2 -25.66 -32.67 -0.29
CA GLY A 2 -25.07 -31.67 0.63
C GLY A 2 -23.61 -31.87 1.07
N ILE A 3 -22.94 -32.96 0.70
CA ILE A 3 -21.59 -33.29 1.22
C ILE A 3 -20.48 -32.96 0.20
N LEU A 4 -20.77 -33.06 -1.10
CA LEU A 4 -19.79 -32.78 -2.17
C LEU A 4 -19.53 -31.29 -2.42
N SER A 5 -20.46 -30.40 -2.04
CA SER A 5 -20.27 -28.93 -2.14
C SER A 5 -19.37 -28.39 -1.02
N SER A 6 -19.45 -28.97 0.18
CA SER A 6 -18.65 -28.57 1.35
C SER A 6 -17.16 -28.90 1.16
N VAL A 7 -16.85 -30.06 0.56
CA VAL A 7 -15.48 -30.52 0.31
C VAL A 7 -14.78 -29.66 -0.75
N LYS A 8 -15.46 -29.26 -1.84
CA LYS A 8 -14.89 -28.31 -2.82
C LYS A 8 -14.61 -26.93 -2.21
N GLY A 9 -15.48 -26.45 -1.32
CA GLY A 9 -15.29 -25.19 -0.61
C GLY A 9 -14.16 -25.22 0.42
N PHE A 10 -13.86 -26.40 0.99
CA PHE A 10 -12.75 -26.61 1.93
C PHE A 10 -11.40 -26.70 1.21
N PHE A 11 -11.30 -27.47 0.12
CA PHE A 11 -10.08 -27.55 -0.69
C PHE A 11 -9.74 -26.23 -1.42
N GLY A 12 -10.76 -25.51 -1.89
CA GLY A 12 -10.57 -24.16 -2.46
C GLY A 12 -10.14 -23.13 -1.42
N ARG A 13 -10.59 -23.24 -0.17
CA ARG A 13 -10.09 -22.40 0.94
C ARG A 13 -8.66 -22.79 1.32
N ALA A 14 -8.37 -24.08 1.50
CA ALA A 14 -7.03 -24.56 1.86
C ALA A 14 -5.97 -24.18 0.82
N GLY A 15 -6.27 -24.28 -0.48
CA GLY A 15 -5.37 -23.82 -1.54
C GLY A 15 -5.08 -22.32 -1.51
N ARG A 16 -6.09 -21.49 -1.18
CA ARG A 16 -5.96 -20.04 -1.02
C ARG A 16 -5.16 -19.63 0.22
N PHE A 17 -5.34 -20.35 1.33
CA PHE A 17 -4.52 -20.19 2.54
C PHE A 17 -3.05 -20.53 2.30
N ILE A 18 -2.77 -21.56 1.51
CA ILE A 18 -1.39 -21.98 1.21
C ILE A 18 -0.70 -20.99 0.27
N SER A 19 -1.39 -20.45 -0.75
CA SER A 19 -0.78 -19.48 -1.67
C SER A 19 -0.47 -18.13 -1.01
N ALA A 20 -1.38 -17.64 -0.17
CA ALA A 20 -1.18 -16.40 0.58
C ALA A 20 -0.19 -16.59 1.76
N GLY A 21 -0.18 -17.75 2.42
CA GLY A 21 0.86 -18.08 3.41
C GLY A 21 2.26 -18.22 2.79
N LEU A 22 2.36 -18.76 1.57
CA LEU A 22 3.61 -18.83 0.83
C LEU A 22 4.07 -17.44 0.36
N SER A 23 3.20 -16.60 -0.21
CA SER A 23 3.59 -15.23 -0.60
C SER A 23 4.09 -14.41 0.60
N GLN A 24 3.51 -14.62 1.78
CA GLN A 24 3.94 -13.97 3.03
C GLN A 24 5.27 -14.51 3.56
N LEU A 25 5.50 -15.83 3.52
CA LEU A 25 6.78 -16.43 3.91
C LEU A 25 7.91 -16.07 2.93
N PHE A 26 7.59 -16.00 1.63
CA PHE A 26 8.50 -15.48 0.63
C PHE A 26 8.75 -13.99 0.88
N GLY A 27 7.74 -13.16 1.17
CA GLY A 27 7.90 -11.74 1.52
C GLY A 27 8.84 -11.51 2.71
N LEU A 28 8.66 -12.23 3.81
CA LEU A 28 9.54 -12.18 5.00
C LEU A 28 10.99 -12.62 4.71
N GLY A 29 11.17 -13.69 3.92
CA GLY A 29 12.49 -14.18 3.52
C GLY A 29 13.18 -13.28 2.47
N PHE A 30 12.39 -12.68 1.59
CA PHE A 30 12.84 -11.76 0.55
C PHE A 30 13.19 -10.39 1.14
N GLU A 31 12.45 -9.94 2.14
CA GLU A 31 12.70 -8.70 2.86
C GLU A 31 14.03 -8.74 3.64
N LEU A 32 14.40 -9.86 4.26
CA LEU A 32 15.72 -10.00 4.91
C LEU A 32 16.89 -10.10 3.93
N THR A 33 16.64 -10.60 2.70
CA THR A 33 17.69 -10.75 1.67
C THR A 33 17.81 -9.52 0.76
N HIS A 34 16.75 -8.75 0.55
CA HIS A 34 16.75 -7.50 -0.23
C HIS A 34 17.01 -6.24 0.62
N ARG A 35 16.87 -6.31 1.95
CA ARG A 35 17.35 -5.26 2.89
C ARG A 35 18.87 -5.23 3.04
N LEU A 36 19.58 -6.21 2.49
CA LEU A 36 20.98 -6.07 2.06
C LEU A 36 20.96 -5.82 0.55
N PRO A 37 20.60 -4.61 0.10
CA PRO A 37 20.59 -4.31 -1.31
C PRO A 37 22.00 -4.57 -1.84
N GLY A 38 22.10 -5.14 -3.05
CA GLY A 38 23.36 -5.11 -3.78
C GLY A 38 23.99 -3.72 -3.72
N LEU A 39 25.31 -3.67 -3.81
CA LEU A 39 26.22 -2.52 -3.61
C LEU A 39 25.60 -1.10 -3.66
N PHE A 40 24.75 -0.79 -4.64
CA PHE A 40 24.07 0.50 -4.83
C PHE A 40 23.06 0.90 -3.76
N GLY A 41 22.21 0.02 -3.24
CA GLY A 41 21.23 0.42 -2.21
C GLY A 41 21.90 0.64 -0.85
N PHE A 42 23.02 -0.05 -0.58
CA PHE A 42 23.78 0.14 0.65
C PHE A 42 24.39 1.54 0.70
N PHE A 43 24.95 1.99 -0.43
CA PHE A 43 25.46 3.35 -0.55
C PHE A 43 24.35 4.39 -0.50
N ASP A 44 23.21 4.20 -1.18
CA ASP A 44 22.09 5.15 -1.11
C ASP A 44 21.49 5.23 0.29
N TYR A 45 21.43 4.11 1.02
CA TYR A 45 21.01 4.10 2.41
C TYR A 45 21.96 4.93 3.28
N ILE A 46 23.28 4.72 3.19
CA ILE A 46 24.26 5.50 3.96
C ILE A 46 24.25 6.98 3.57
N PHE A 47 24.23 7.27 2.27
CA PHE A 47 24.23 8.65 1.76
C PHE A 47 22.91 9.38 2.03
N GLY A 48 21.80 8.65 2.10
CA GLY A 48 20.48 9.17 2.47
C GLY A 48 20.43 9.73 3.89
N TRP A 49 21.24 9.19 4.81
CA TRP A 49 21.34 9.69 6.19
C TRP A 49 21.97 11.09 6.24
N ILE A 50 22.90 11.39 5.33
CA ILE A 50 23.52 12.72 5.18
C ILE A 50 22.82 13.59 4.12
N GLY A 51 21.68 13.15 3.59
CA GLY A 51 20.79 13.95 2.73
C GLY A 51 21.08 13.87 1.22
N ILE A 52 22.02 13.04 0.77
CA ILE A 52 22.22 12.79 -0.67
C ILE A 52 21.16 11.79 -1.12
N ARG A 53 20.34 12.17 -2.08
CA ARG A 53 19.19 11.38 -2.56
C ARG A 53 19.09 11.48 -4.08
N PRO A 54 19.72 10.59 -4.86
CA PRO A 54 19.51 10.57 -6.32
C PRO A 54 18.04 10.31 -6.65
N LYS A 55 17.57 10.82 -7.78
CA LYS A 55 16.15 10.72 -8.12
C LYS A 55 15.76 9.27 -8.38
N GLN A 56 14.69 8.82 -7.72
CA GLN A 56 14.08 7.51 -7.89
C GLN A 56 12.62 7.66 -8.30
N LYS A 57 11.97 6.54 -8.64
CA LYS A 57 10.55 6.48 -9.00
C LYS A 57 9.83 5.36 -8.25
N LEU A 58 8.54 5.58 -8.04
CA LEU A 58 7.58 4.62 -7.50
C LEU A 58 6.38 4.56 -8.44
N TYR A 59 5.99 3.35 -8.85
CA TYR A 59 4.82 3.15 -9.70
C TYR A 59 3.56 3.03 -8.84
N LEU A 60 2.57 3.88 -9.10
CA LEU A 60 1.29 3.89 -8.37
C LEU A 60 0.11 3.77 -9.34
N ARG A 61 -0.89 3.00 -8.93
CA ARG A 61 -2.24 3.04 -9.46
C ARG A 61 -3.23 3.32 -8.32
N VAL A 62 -4.19 4.20 -8.56
CA VAL A 62 -5.30 4.48 -7.64
C VAL A 62 -6.58 4.02 -8.31
N VAL A 63 -7.36 3.21 -7.60
CA VAL A 63 -8.60 2.61 -8.09
C VAL A 63 -9.75 3.05 -7.21
N VAL A 64 -10.69 3.79 -7.79
CA VAL A 64 -11.96 4.11 -7.14
C VAL A 64 -12.93 2.96 -7.36
N LEU A 65 -13.39 2.33 -6.28
CA LEU A 65 -14.34 1.24 -6.37
C LEU A 65 -15.75 1.73 -6.77
N VAL A 66 -16.56 0.79 -7.23
CA VAL A 66 -17.92 1.03 -7.71
C VAL A 66 -18.91 0.28 -6.81
N GLU A 67 -19.95 0.97 -6.36
CA GLU A 67 -21.10 0.37 -5.68
C GLU A 67 -22.28 0.33 -6.65
N GLY A 68 -22.70 -0.87 -7.05
CA GLY A 68 -23.70 -1.03 -8.11
C GLY A 68 -23.14 -0.59 -9.47
N SER A 69 -23.59 0.55 -9.98
CA SER A 69 -23.15 1.11 -11.28
C SER A 69 -22.43 2.46 -11.15
N SER A 70 -22.26 2.96 -9.92
CA SER A 70 -21.70 4.29 -9.66
C SER A 70 -20.41 4.20 -8.86
N PRO A 71 -19.39 5.02 -9.19
CA PRO A 71 -18.22 5.19 -8.34
C PRO A 71 -18.65 5.59 -6.92
N ILE A 72 -17.96 5.06 -5.91
CA ILE A 72 -18.25 5.43 -4.52
C ILE A 72 -17.88 6.87 -4.20
N VAL A 73 -17.00 7.46 -5.00
CA VAL A 73 -16.60 8.86 -4.89
C VAL A 73 -17.37 9.68 -5.93
N ALA A 74 -18.11 10.67 -5.46
CA ALA A 74 -18.84 11.60 -6.33
C ALA A 74 -17.92 12.62 -7.01
N ASP A 75 -16.86 13.05 -6.31
CA ASP A 75 -15.90 14.05 -6.76
C ASP A 75 -14.49 13.45 -6.92
N LEU A 76 -14.06 13.23 -8.16
CA LEU A 76 -12.73 12.71 -8.46
C LEU A 76 -11.62 13.73 -8.18
N ASP A 77 -11.94 15.04 -8.10
CA ASP A 77 -10.93 16.07 -7.79
C ASP A 77 -10.42 15.92 -6.36
N ALA A 78 -11.28 15.47 -5.44
CA ALA A 78 -10.86 15.09 -4.09
C ALA A 78 -9.80 13.96 -4.10
N VAL A 79 -9.95 12.98 -5.01
CA VAL A 79 -8.97 11.89 -5.17
C VAL A 79 -7.68 12.40 -5.82
N TYR A 80 -7.78 13.27 -6.82
CA TYR A 80 -6.59 13.91 -7.40
C TYR A 80 -5.84 14.77 -6.37
N SER A 81 -6.55 15.42 -5.44
CA SER A 81 -5.93 16.21 -4.39
C SER A 81 -4.99 15.37 -3.51
N ILE A 82 -5.41 14.17 -3.09
CA ILE A 82 -4.56 13.29 -2.27
C ILE A 82 -3.41 12.68 -3.06
N ILE A 83 -3.61 12.41 -4.35
CA ILE A 83 -2.55 11.93 -5.26
C ILE A 83 -1.48 13.00 -5.43
N ASN A 84 -1.89 14.25 -5.65
CA ASN A 84 -0.97 15.37 -5.85
C ASN A 84 -0.21 15.71 -4.56
N GLU A 85 -0.88 15.63 -3.41
CA GLU A 85 -0.22 15.79 -2.10
C GLU A 85 0.83 14.69 -1.88
N ALA A 86 0.48 13.41 -2.14
CA ALA A 86 1.43 12.31 -2.03
C ALA A 86 2.64 12.48 -2.97
N LYS A 87 2.41 12.89 -4.23
CA LYS A 87 3.48 13.23 -5.19
C LYS A 87 4.40 14.31 -4.65
N SER A 88 3.83 15.39 -4.12
CA SER A 88 4.57 16.53 -3.57
C SER A 88 5.44 16.11 -2.37
N ILE A 89 4.88 15.33 -1.45
CA ILE A 89 5.57 14.85 -0.25
C ILE A 89 6.71 13.91 -0.63
N PHE A 90 6.46 12.89 -1.45
CA PHE A 90 7.50 11.91 -1.84
C PHE A 90 8.65 12.57 -2.61
N LEU A 91 8.33 13.51 -3.51
CA LEU A 91 9.35 14.24 -4.26
C LEU A 91 10.16 15.16 -3.35
N SER A 92 9.51 15.94 -2.49
CA SER A 92 10.20 16.93 -1.63
C SER A 92 10.97 16.30 -0.47
N GLN A 93 10.44 15.24 0.15
CA GLN A 93 11.03 14.63 1.34
C GLN A 93 12.03 13.52 1.00
N ALA A 94 11.77 12.75 -0.06
CA ALA A 94 12.57 11.58 -0.40
C ALA A 94 13.19 11.63 -1.82
N ASN A 95 12.93 12.66 -2.63
CA ASN A 95 13.34 12.71 -4.04
C ASN A 95 12.89 11.47 -4.84
N VAL A 96 11.67 11.01 -4.55
CA VAL A 96 11.00 9.90 -5.24
C VAL A 96 9.84 10.46 -6.06
N GLU A 97 9.86 10.25 -7.37
CA GLU A 97 8.77 10.61 -8.26
C GLU A 97 7.71 9.50 -8.28
N ILE A 98 6.47 9.82 -7.93
CA ILE A 98 5.34 8.90 -8.10
C ILE A 98 4.84 9.00 -9.54
N VAL A 99 4.96 7.91 -10.28
CA VAL A 99 4.59 7.78 -11.69
C VAL A 99 3.43 6.80 -11.86
N PRO A 100 2.58 6.96 -12.90
CA PRO A 100 1.49 6.01 -13.14
C PRO A 100 2.04 4.61 -13.47
N ALA A 101 1.49 3.57 -12.83
CA ALA A 101 1.84 2.19 -13.15
C ALA A 101 1.40 1.80 -14.57
N VAL A 102 0.18 2.20 -14.97
CA VAL A 102 -0.39 1.93 -16.30
C VAL A 102 -1.23 3.10 -16.75
N GLY A 103 -0.91 3.71 -17.89
CA GLY A 103 -1.71 4.77 -18.50
C GLY A 103 -1.92 5.98 -17.58
N SER A 104 -3.04 5.99 -16.85
CA SER A 104 -3.39 6.99 -15.84
C SER A 104 -3.15 6.49 -14.42
N ILE A 105 -2.72 7.39 -13.53
CA ILE A 105 -2.57 7.08 -12.11
C ILE A 105 -3.91 6.82 -11.43
N LEU A 106 -5.00 7.43 -11.90
CA LEU A 106 -6.34 7.25 -11.36
C LEU A 106 -7.21 6.49 -12.36
N SER A 107 -7.92 5.48 -11.87
CA SER A 107 -8.91 4.70 -12.62
C SER A 107 -10.13 4.41 -11.76
N ILE A 108 -11.29 4.24 -12.41
CA ILE A 108 -12.50 3.72 -11.77
C ILE A 108 -12.52 2.20 -12.03
N SER A 109 -12.88 1.43 -11.01
CA SER A 109 -13.05 -0.02 -11.15
C SER A 109 -14.06 -0.34 -12.26
N PRO A 110 -13.72 -1.20 -13.22
CA PRO A 110 -14.65 -1.60 -14.28
C PRO A 110 -15.76 -2.53 -13.78
N TYR A 111 -15.61 -3.07 -12.56
CA TYR A 111 -16.56 -4.01 -11.97
C TYR A 111 -17.08 -3.50 -10.61
N PRO A 112 -18.34 -3.81 -10.27
CA PRO A 112 -18.88 -3.54 -8.94
C PRO A 112 -18.09 -4.31 -7.88
N ALA A 113 -17.72 -3.62 -6.80
CA ALA A 113 -17.04 -4.24 -5.68
C ALA A 113 -18.06 -4.96 -4.77
N PRO A 114 -17.78 -6.18 -4.30
CA PRO A 114 -18.55 -6.83 -3.25
C PRO A 114 -18.62 -5.96 -1.99
N SER A 115 -19.67 -6.13 -1.18
CA SER A 115 -19.84 -5.34 0.06
C SER A 115 -18.67 -5.48 1.02
N ALA A 116 -18.05 -6.67 1.09
CA ALA A 116 -16.87 -6.95 1.90
C ALA A 116 -15.63 -6.14 1.47
N VAL A 117 -15.57 -5.72 0.21
CA VAL A 117 -14.49 -4.90 -0.36
C VAL A 117 -14.76 -3.41 -0.15
N LEU A 118 -16.04 -3.02 -0.12
CA LEU A 118 -16.45 -1.64 0.13
C LEU A 118 -16.30 -1.26 1.61
N GLU A 119 -16.63 -2.18 2.52
CA GLU A 119 -16.49 -2.01 3.97
C GLU A 119 -15.48 -3.01 4.52
N VAL A 120 -14.23 -2.58 4.65
CA VAL A 120 -13.09 -3.43 5.02
C VAL A 120 -12.82 -3.34 6.53
N GLU A 121 -12.35 -4.43 7.13
CA GLU A 121 -11.85 -4.48 8.50
C GLU A 121 -10.31 -4.45 8.49
N CYS A 122 -9.73 -3.63 9.36
CA CYS A 122 -8.31 -3.35 9.52
C CYS A 122 -7.98 -3.22 11.01
N GLY A 123 -7.88 -4.38 11.68
CA GLY A 123 -7.51 -4.52 13.11
C GLY A 123 -6.11 -5.12 13.32
N THR A 124 -5.77 -5.48 14.55
CA THR A 124 -4.51 -6.13 14.94
C THR A 124 -4.37 -7.54 14.39
N ASP A 125 -5.50 -8.15 14.01
CA ASP A 125 -5.57 -9.46 13.36
C ASP A 125 -5.62 -9.33 11.82
N PHE A 126 -5.08 -8.24 11.26
CA PHE A 126 -5.14 -7.89 9.83
C PHE A 126 -4.69 -8.98 8.86
N TRP A 127 -3.84 -9.89 9.35
CA TRP A 127 -3.44 -11.06 8.57
C TRP A 127 -4.65 -11.96 8.27
N GLU A 128 -5.59 -12.15 9.19
CA GLU A 128 -6.80 -12.99 8.99
C GLU A 128 -7.78 -12.38 7.96
N ASP A 129 -7.98 -11.06 8.00
CA ASP A 129 -8.89 -10.34 7.11
C ASP A 129 -8.42 -10.35 5.65
N ASP A 130 -7.11 -10.37 5.44
CA ASP A 130 -6.50 -10.47 4.11
C ASP A 130 -6.67 -11.88 3.48
N PHE A 131 -6.89 -12.93 4.28
CA PHE A 131 -7.30 -14.25 3.76
C PHE A 131 -8.81 -14.32 3.45
N GLY A 132 -9.56 -13.26 3.75
CA GLY A 132 -10.97 -13.12 3.44
C GLY A 132 -11.26 -12.77 1.98
N GLU A 133 -12.56 -12.63 1.68
CA GLU A 133 -13.06 -12.24 0.35
C GLU A 133 -12.50 -10.88 -0.11
N ALA A 134 -12.31 -9.95 0.84
CA ALA A 134 -11.79 -8.62 0.54
C ALA A 134 -10.34 -8.64 0.08
N GLY A 135 -9.45 -9.30 0.83
CA GLY A 135 -8.04 -9.44 0.46
C GLY A 135 -7.85 -10.21 -0.86
N GLU A 136 -8.64 -11.28 -1.08
CA GLU A 136 -8.62 -11.99 -2.38
C GLU A 136 -8.99 -11.06 -3.53
N PHE A 137 -10.02 -10.24 -3.37
CA PHE A 137 -10.39 -9.25 -4.37
C PHE A 137 -9.25 -8.27 -4.64
N PHE A 138 -8.64 -7.69 -3.61
CA PHE A 138 -7.58 -6.70 -3.78
C PHE A 138 -6.37 -7.31 -4.50
N ARG A 139 -5.88 -8.47 -4.06
CA ARG A 139 -4.75 -9.17 -4.71
C ARG A 139 -4.99 -9.45 -6.19
N LEU A 140 -6.20 -9.86 -6.57
CA LEU A 140 -6.55 -10.14 -7.96
C LEU A 140 -6.70 -8.88 -8.82
N HIS A 141 -6.87 -7.70 -8.20
CA HIS A 141 -7.10 -6.43 -8.90
C HIS A 141 -5.94 -5.42 -8.76
N THR A 142 -4.88 -5.79 -8.05
CA THR A 142 -3.60 -5.07 -8.04
C THR A 142 -3.03 -5.05 -9.44
N VAL A 143 -2.39 -3.93 -9.80
CA VAL A 143 -1.73 -3.80 -11.10
C VAL A 143 -0.50 -4.72 -11.18
N ASP A 144 -0.39 -5.46 -12.27
CA ASP A 144 0.76 -6.30 -12.56
C ASP A 144 1.62 -5.63 -13.65
N MET A 145 2.92 -5.51 -13.38
CA MET A 145 3.92 -5.06 -14.36
C MET A 145 4.94 -6.18 -14.56
N PRO A 146 4.89 -6.90 -15.70
CA PRO A 146 5.80 -8.00 -15.98
C PRO A 146 7.26 -7.60 -15.76
N LEU A 147 8.09 -8.54 -15.29
CA LEU A 147 9.46 -8.34 -14.80
C LEU A 147 9.59 -7.62 -13.45
N ARG A 148 8.80 -6.57 -13.19
CA ARG A 148 8.87 -5.81 -11.92
C ARG A 148 8.14 -6.53 -10.80
N SER A 149 6.91 -6.95 -11.07
CA SER A 149 6.08 -7.70 -10.13
C SER A 149 6.66 -9.11 -9.88
N GLU A 150 7.27 -9.75 -10.89
CA GLU A 150 7.88 -11.08 -10.73
C GLU A 150 9.18 -11.05 -9.92
N THR A 151 9.99 -10.00 -10.04
CA THR A 151 11.25 -9.86 -9.28
C THR A 151 11.07 -9.15 -7.95
N GLY A 152 9.91 -8.55 -7.69
CA GLY A 152 9.67 -7.63 -6.58
C GLY A 152 10.41 -6.29 -6.70
N TYR A 153 11.33 -6.11 -7.65
CA TYR A 153 12.12 -4.89 -7.79
C TYR A 153 11.38 -3.86 -8.67
N GLY A 154 10.95 -2.78 -8.03
CA GLY A 154 10.09 -1.76 -8.60
C GLY A 154 8.67 -2.24 -8.82
N SER A 155 8.20 -3.18 -8.00
CA SER A 155 6.80 -3.64 -8.06
C SER A 155 5.86 -2.45 -7.85
N PRO A 156 4.82 -2.30 -8.67
CA PRO A 156 3.87 -1.20 -8.54
C PRO A 156 2.98 -1.36 -7.31
N ILE A 157 2.54 -0.24 -6.73
CA ILE A 157 1.58 -0.23 -5.63
C ILE A 157 0.20 0.14 -6.17
N THR A 158 -0.86 -0.54 -5.70
CA THR A 158 -2.25 -0.19 -5.99
C THR A 158 -2.96 0.34 -4.75
N ALA A 159 -3.42 1.59 -4.79
CA ALA A 159 -4.27 2.18 -3.76
C ALA A 159 -5.75 2.02 -4.13
N PHE A 160 -6.53 1.35 -3.30
CA PHE A 160 -7.98 1.24 -3.48
C PHE A 160 -8.70 2.27 -2.61
N ILE A 161 -9.59 3.06 -3.22
CA ILE A 161 -10.52 3.90 -2.49
C ILE A 161 -11.74 3.04 -2.14
N VAL A 162 -11.97 2.87 -0.84
CA VAL A 162 -13.07 2.07 -0.27
C VAL A 162 -14.07 2.96 0.48
N LYS A 163 -15.27 2.44 0.75
CA LYS A 163 -16.33 3.22 1.41
C LYS A 163 -16.00 3.44 2.88
N ARG A 164 -15.48 2.41 3.56
CA ARG A 164 -15.18 2.47 4.99
C ARG A 164 -14.09 1.46 5.35
N ILE A 165 -13.23 1.85 6.28
CA ILE A 165 -12.30 0.94 6.95
C ILE A 165 -12.65 0.96 8.45
N ARG A 166 -12.94 -0.21 9.03
CA ARG A 166 -13.11 -0.41 10.48
C ARG A 166 -11.80 -0.89 11.09
N GLY A 167 -11.55 -0.63 12.36
CA GLY A 167 -10.42 -1.20 13.10
C GLY A 167 -10.67 -1.20 14.61
N ASP A 168 -9.68 -1.65 15.37
CA ASP A 168 -9.77 -1.79 16.84
C ASP A 168 -9.83 -0.44 17.52
N GLY A 169 -11.04 0.09 17.65
CA GLY A 169 -11.29 1.41 18.25
C GLY A 169 -12.07 2.38 17.35
N GLY A 170 -12.47 1.98 16.14
CA GLY A 170 -13.41 2.78 15.34
C GLY A 170 -13.12 2.80 13.84
N LEU A 171 -13.44 3.93 13.21
CA LEU A 171 -13.22 4.13 11.77
C LEU A 171 -11.78 4.56 11.51
N ARG A 172 -11.15 3.93 10.52
CA ARG A 172 -9.81 4.30 10.03
C ARG A 172 -9.91 5.03 8.69
N ARG A 173 -8.95 5.91 8.46
CA ARG A 173 -8.85 6.72 7.23
C ARG A 173 -8.04 6.04 6.14
N GLY A 174 -7.09 5.19 6.53
CA GLY A 174 -6.25 4.40 5.64
C GLY A 174 -5.87 3.09 6.30
N CYS A 175 -5.36 2.17 5.48
CA CYS A 175 -4.79 0.91 5.93
C CYS A 175 -3.83 0.34 4.87
N SER A 176 -2.73 -0.23 5.29
CA SER A 176 -1.73 -0.85 4.41
C SER A 176 -1.08 -2.05 5.09
N MET A 177 -0.74 -3.08 4.29
CA MET A 177 0.08 -4.19 4.76
C MET A 177 1.53 -3.93 4.44
N THR A 178 2.26 -3.38 5.41
CA THR A 178 3.65 -2.92 5.26
C THR A 178 4.61 -3.96 4.67
N PHE A 179 4.33 -5.27 4.81
CA PHE A 179 5.31 -6.32 4.48
C PHE A 179 4.86 -7.33 3.43
N PHE A 180 3.57 -7.35 3.09
CA PHE A 180 2.98 -8.53 2.43
C PHE A 180 2.24 -8.23 1.14
N GLU A 181 1.85 -6.98 0.90
CA GLU A 181 0.99 -6.66 -0.22
C GLU A 181 1.46 -5.43 -0.99
N ASP A 182 1.28 -5.52 -2.30
CA ASP A 182 1.51 -4.46 -3.26
C ASP A 182 0.27 -3.54 -3.36
N TYR A 183 -0.56 -3.48 -2.31
CA TYR A 183 -1.76 -2.66 -2.26
C TYR A 183 -2.01 -2.01 -0.90
N LEU A 184 -2.77 -0.91 -0.92
CA LEU A 184 -3.22 -0.18 0.26
C LEU A 184 -4.65 0.32 0.08
N LEU A 185 -5.27 0.74 1.17
CA LEU A 185 -6.65 1.17 1.24
C LEU A 185 -6.74 2.61 1.77
N VAL A 186 -7.63 3.41 1.19
CA VAL A 186 -8.02 4.73 1.68
C VAL A 186 -9.53 4.80 1.76
N SER A 187 -10.07 5.24 2.90
CA SER A 187 -11.52 5.30 3.13
C SER A 187 -12.12 6.66 2.82
N LEU A 188 -13.45 6.68 2.70
CA LEU A 188 -14.23 7.92 2.65
C LEU A 188 -14.61 8.44 4.04
N PRO A 189 -14.74 9.77 4.21
CA PRO A 189 -14.44 10.81 3.22
C PRO A 189 -12.93 10.91 2.94
N ILE A 190 -12.56 11.41 1.76
CA ILE A 190 -11.16 11.65 1.38
C ILE A 190 -10.60 12.83 2.21
N SER A 191 -10.27 12.56 3.46
CA SER A 191 -9.74 13.52 4.43
C SER A 191 -9.04 12.78 5.58
N PRO A 192 -7.84 13.22 6.00
CA PRO A 192 -7.13 14.39 5.52
C PRO A 192 -6.43 14.08 4.20
N SER A 193 -5.90 15.11 3.53
CA SER A 193 -5.32 14.95 2.19
C SER A 193 -4.08 14.05 2.15
N ARG A 194 -3.43 13.84 3.30
CA ARG A 194 -2.14 13.15 3.41
C ARG A 194 -2.25 11.67 3.72
N VAL A 195 -3.46 11.14 3.90
CA VAL A 195 -3.67 9.71 4.20
C VAL A 195 -3.04 8.79 3.16
N LEU A 196 -3.15 9.12 1.87
CA LEU A 196 -2.51 8.33 0.81
C LEU A 196 -0.98 8.33 0.95
N ALA A 197 -0.39 9.48 1.29
CA ALA A 197 1.05 9.58 1.48
C ALA A 197 1.52 8.75 2.69
N HIS A 198 0.75 8.77 3.79
CA HIS A 198 1.00 7.98 4.99
C HIS A 198 0.96 6.47 4.70
N GLU A 199 -0.11 5.99 4.06
CA GLU A 199 -0.26 4.56 3.73
C GLU A 199 0.76 4.10 2.68
N LEU A 200 1.12 4.94 1.71
CA LEU A 200 2.20 4.63 0.76
C LEU A 200 3.53 4.47 1.49
N ALA A 201 3.80 5.33 2.47
CA ALA A 201 5.03 5.28 3.25
C ALA A 201 5.10 4.02 4.12
N HIS A 202 3.97 3.58 4.70
CA HIS A 202 3.85 2.26 5.30
C HIS A 202 4.13 1.13 4.31
N THR A 203 3.51 1.15 3.14
CA THR A 203 3.75 0.14 2.08
C THR A 203 5.23 0.12 1.65
N CYS A 204 5.92 1.25 1.77
CA CYS A 204 7.37 1.36 1.54
C CYS A 204 8.24 0.99 2.76
N GLY A 205 7.70 0.31 3.78
CA GLY A 205 8.48 -0.23 4.89
C GLY A 205 8.61 0.69 6.11
N LEU A 206 7.82 1.76 6.23
CA LEU A 206 7.79 2.60 7.44
C LEU A 206 6.74 2.11 8.47
N SER A 207 6.87 0.90 9.01
CA SER A 207 5.88 0.28 9.93
C SER A 207 6.11 0.53 11.43
N PRO A 208 5.08 0.38 12.28
CA PRO A 208 5.16 0.43 13.74
C PRO A 208 6.13 -0.55 14.41
N ILE A 209 6.56 -1.63 13.74
CA ILE A 209 7.56 -2.56 14.32
C ILE A 209 8.94 -1.88 14.40
N ASP A 210 9.19 -0.93 13.49
CA ASP A 210 10.35 -0.07 13.57
C ASP A 210 9.98 1.18 14.39
N SER A 211 10.95 1.82 15.05
CA SER A 211 10.83 3.09 15.79
C SER A 211 10.50 4.32 14.88
N LEU A 212 9.72 4.09 13.82
CA LEU A 212 9.44 4.95 12.68
C LEU A 212 8.11 5.69 12.78
N HIS A 213 7.23 5.32 13.71
CA HIS A 213 6.15 6.20 14.13
C HIS A 213 6.71 7.34 14.97
N SER A 214 6.24 8.54 14.69
CA SER A 214 6.65 9.74 15.42
C SER A 214 5.45 10.39 16.06
N SER A 215 5.58 10.82 17.30
CA SER A 215 4.60 11.70 17.95
C SER A 215 4.77 13.16 17.55
N ALA A 216 5.71 13.49 16.66
CA ALA A 216 5.88 14.86 16.18
C ALA A 216 4.75 15.22 15.21
N ASN A 217 4.01 16.28 15.50
CA ASN A 217 2.81 16.69 14.76
C ASN A 217 3.06 16.99 13.27
N ASN A 218 4.30 17.27 12.87
CA ASN A 218 4.64 17.52 11.47
C ASN A 218 5.18 16.27 10.74
N ASN A 219 5.33 15.13 11.41
CA ASN A 219 5.89 13.93 10.80
C ASN A 219 4.82 13.18 10.01
N LEU A 220 5.14 12.80 8.77
CA LEU A 220 4.23 12.05 7.90
C LEU A 220 3.75 10.75 8.56
N MET A 221 4.58 10.11 9.40
CA MET A 221 4.27 8.86 10.10
C MET A 221 3.71 9.08 11.51
N ASN A 222 3.01 10.18 11.73
CA ASN A 222 2.29 10.40 12.98
C ASN A 222 0.94 9.67 12.95
N ILE A 223 0.69 8.86 13.99
CA ILE A 223 -0.50 8.00 14.11
C ILE A 223 -1.71 8.75 14.68
N ASP A 224 -1.46 9.76 15.50
CA ASP A 224 -2.50 10.56 16.16
C ASP A 224 -2.96 11.70 15.23
N ASP A 225 -2.05 12.19 14.39
CA ASP A 225 -2.27 13.30 13.47
C ASP A 225 -1.76 12.98 12.07
N LEU A 226 -2.70 12.71 11.15
CA LEU A 226 -2.42 12.44 9.74
C LEU A 226 -2.20 13.73 8.93
N ASP A 227 -1.99 14.88 9.58
CA ASP A 227 -1.62 16.15 8.91
C ASP A 227 -0.10 16.37 8.83
N GLY A 228 0.76 15.43 9.23
CA GLY A 228 2.20 15.59 9.05
C GLY A 228 2.67 15.42 7.60
N ASP A 229 3.70 16.17 7.19
CA ASP A 229 4.25 16.16 5.82
C ASP A 229 5.78 15.92 5.76
N LYS A 230 6.44 15.75 6.92
CA LYS A 230 7.90 15.61 7.02
C LYS A 230 8.33 14.17 7.22
N LEU A 231 9.42 13.81 6.58
CA LEU A 231 10.16 12.59 6.89
C LEU A 231 11.51 12.96 7.51
N THR A 232 11.92 12.23 8.53
CA THR A 232 13.31 12.24 8.99
C THR A 232 14.22 11.66 7.91
N ASN A 233 15.52 11.98 7.95
CA ASN A 233 16.47 11.40 7.01
C ASN A 233 16.47 9.85 7.05
N TYR A 234 16.27 9.28 8.23
CA TYR A 234 16.16 7.83 8.43
C TYR A 234 14.91 7.26 7.74
N GLN A 235 13.73 7.86 7.99
CA GLN A 235 12.49 7.48 7.31
C GLN A 235 12.61 7.60 5.79
N ALA A 236 13.18 8.70 5.28
CA ALA A 236 13.38 8.89 3.85
C ALA A 236 14.35 7.85 3.26
N ALA A 237 15.46 7.55 3.93
CA ALA A 237 16.42 6.53 3.49
C ALA A 237 15.79 5.13 3.49
N ARG A 238 14.98 4.81 4.51
CA ARG A 238 14.25 3.54 4.60
C ARG A 238 13.24 3.38 3.48
N LEU A 239 12.39 4.39 3.27
CA LEU A 239 11.40 4.42 2.19
C LEU A 239 12.06 4.21 0.82
N ARG A 240 13.18 4.88 0.57
CA ARG A 240 13.93 4.78 -0.70
C ARG A 240 14.56 3.41 -0.95
N ASN A 241 14.76 2.62 0.09
CA ASN A 241 15.27 1.25 0.00
C ASN A 241 14.15 0.19 -0.01
N SER A 242 12.89 0.62 -0.14
CA SER A 242 11.77 -0.28 -0.39
C SER A 242 11.93 -0.99 -1.75
N PRO A 243 11.51 -2.26 -1.87
CA PRO A 243 11.44 -2.95 -3.17
C PRO A 243 10.57 -2.19 -4.19
N HIS A 244 9.62 -1.36 -3.78
CA HIS A 244 8.78 -0.55 -4.68
C HIS A 244 9.49 0.66 -5.30
N VAL A 245 10.58 1.13 -4.68
CA VAL A 245 11.28 2.36 -5.08
C VAL A 245 12.53 2.01 -5.88
N THR A 246 12.59 2.48 -7.12
CA THR A 246 13.67 2.11 -8.05
C THR A 246 14.29 3.30 -8.75
N TYR A 247 15.52 3.14 -9.22
CA TYR A 247 16.16 4.11 -10.10
C TYR A 247 15.51 4.12 -11.49
N TYR A 248 15.79 5.18 -12.25
CA TYR A 248 15.25 5.35 -13.60
C TYR A 248 15.71 4.29 -14.57
#